data_AF-A0A1G2BW72-F1
#
_entry.id   AF-A0A1G2BW72-F1
#
_cell.length_a   1.000
_cell.length_b   1.000
_cell.length_c   1.000
_cell.angle_alpha   90.00
_cell.angle_beta   90.00
_cell.angle_gamma   90.00
#
_symmetry.space_group_name_H-M   'P 1'
#
loop_
_entity.id
_entity.type
_entity.pdbx_description
1 polymer ?
#
loop_
_entity_poly.entity_id
_entity_poly.type
_entity_poly.pdbx_seq_one_letter_code
_entity_poly.pdbx_strand_id
1 'polypeptide(L)'
;MFAESTGWIAFPVVGALFLGRWLDEKQGTEPLYFLSITILAFIISSIGIGMTGVKYMKRIEKEDSLRPKPVKNLKGKDENESGNK
;
A
#
# COMPACT_ATOMS: atom_id res chain seq x y z
N MET A 1 -6.34 -3.13 3.67
CA MET A 1 -4.92 -3.50 3.49
C MET A 1 -4.78 -4.70 2.57
N PHE A 2 -5.10 -5.93 2.99
CA PHE A 2 -4.92 -7.11 2.14
C PHE A 2 -5.72 -7.06 0.82
N ALA A 3 -7.02 -6.77 0.86
CA ALA A 3 -7.84 -6.71 -0.35
C ALA A 3 -7.41 -5.65 -1.38
N GLU A 4 -6.88 -4.50 -0.95
CA GLU A 4 -6.36 -3.47 -1.87
C GLU A 4 -5.07 -3.95 -2.57
N SER A 5 -4.18 -4.62 -1.85
CA SER A 5 -2.95 -5.20 -2.43
C SER A 5 -3.25 -6.38 -3.35
N THR A 6 -4.16 -7.28 -2.95
CA THR A 6 -4.55 -8.45 -3.77
C THR A 6 -5.31 -8.01 -5.02
N GLY A 7 -6.11 -6.93 -4.93
CA GLY A 7 -6.80 -6.34 -6.08
C GLY A 7 -5.84 -5.84 -7.16
N TRP A 8 -4.74 -5.19 -6.77
CA TRP A 8 -3.71 -4.73 -7.71
C TRP A 8 -2.93 -5.85 -8.40
N ILE A 9 -2.93 -7.07 -7.86
CA ILE A 9 -2.31 -8.24 -8.49
C ILE A 9 -3.32 -8.95 -9.40
N ALA A 10 -4.51 -9.24 -8.87
CA ALA A 10 -5.53 -9.99 -9.58
C ALA A 10 -6.04 -9.24 -10.82
N PHE A 11 -6.23 -7.92 -10.72
CA PHE A 11 -6.77 -7.11 -11.81
C PHE A 11 -5.90 -7.13 -13.08
N PRO A 12 -4.60 -6.78 -13.04
CA PRO A 12 -3.76 -6.81 -14.24
C PRO A 12 -3.46 -8.24 -14.71
N VAL A 13 -3.38 -9.24 -13.83
CA VAL A 13 -3.14 -10.63 -14.24
C VAL A 13 -4.34 -11.22 -14.99
N VAL A 14 -5.55 -11.04 -14.47
CA VAL A 14 -6.78 -11.50 -15.15
C VAL A 14 -7.01 -10.71 -16.45
N GLY A 15 -6.76 -9.39 -16.43
CA GLY A 15 -6.80 -8.55 -17.63
C GLY A 15 -5.83 -9.03 -18.70
N ALA A 16 -4.59 -9.36 -18.32
CA ALA A 16 -3.58 -9.88 -19.24
C ALA A 16 -3.94 -11.23 -19.86
N LEU A 17 -4.52 -12.14 -19.08
CA LEU A 17 -4.94 -13.45 -19.57
C LEU A 17 -6.03 -13.33 -20.64
N PHE A 18 -7.03 -12.47 -20.40
CA PHE A 18 -8.12 -12.27 -21.35
C PHE A 18 -7.68 -11.47 -22.59
N LEU A 19 -6.97 -10.35 -22.42
CA LEU A 19 -6.49 -9.55 -23.55
C LEU A 19 -5.43 -10.30 -24.37
N GLY A 20 -4.49 -10.96 -23.70
CA GLY A 20 -3.39 -11.69 -24.34
C GLY A 20 -3.91 -12.80 -25.23
N ARG A 21 -4.80 -13.66 -24.70
CA ARG A 21 -5.41 -14.74 -25.49
C ARG A 21 -6.25 -14.22 -26.64
N TRP A 22 -7.06 -13.18 -26.42
CA TRP A 22 -7.89 -12.61 -27.47
C TRP A 22 -7.05 -12.02 -28.62
N LEU A 23 -5.92 -11.39 -28.29
CA LEU A 23 -5.05 -10.79 -29.28
C LEU A 23 -4.25 -11.85 -30.06
N ASP A 24 -3.79 -12.91 -29.39
CA ASP A 24 -3.15 -14.06 -30.02
C ASP A 24 -4.12 -14.80 -30.98
N GLU A 25 -5.38 -15.03 -30.56
CA GLU A 25 -6.42 -15.65 -31.42
C GLU A 25 -6.72 -14.80 -32.67
N LYS A 26 -6.75 -13.47 -32.52
CA LYS A 26 -7.08 -12.57 -33.63
C LYS A 26 -5.97 -12.50 -34.68
N GLN A 27 -4.72 -12.63 -34.26
CA GLN A 27 -3.55 -12.54 -35.14
C GLN A 27 -3.07 -13.90 -35.66
N GLY A 28 -3.63 -15.01 -35.15
CA GLY A 28 -3.24 -16.38 -35.54
C GLY A 28 -1.76 -16.69 -35.26
N THR A 29 -1.15 -15.93 -34.35
CA THR A 29 0.28 -15.98 -34.06
C THR A 29 0.53 -16.85 -32.84
N GLU A 30 1.69 -17.49 -32.77
CA GLU A 30 2.17 -18.14 -31.53
C GLU A 30 2.11 -17.17 -30.34
N PRO A 31 2.01 -17.65 -29.08
CA PRO A 31 1.62 -16.87 -27.89
C PRO A 31 2.64 -15.81 -27.43
N LEU A 32 2.97 -14.90 -28.33
CA LEU A 32 3.90 -13.79 -28.18
C LEU A 32 3.19 -12.56 -27.61
N TYR A 33 1.92 -12.34 -27.99
CA TYR A 33 1.17 -11.23 -27.41
C TYR A 33 0.78 -11.52 -25.98
N PHE A 34 0.42 -12.76 -25.65
CA PHE A 34 0.26 -13.20 -24.27
C PHE A 34 1.50 -12.92 -23.42
N LEU A 35 2.70 -13.24 -23.92
CA LEU A 35 3.95 -13.00 -23.20
C LEU A 35 4.19 -11.50 -22.98
N SER A 36 4.05 -10.69 -24.02
CA SER A 36 4.23 -9.23 -23.94
C SER A 36 3.25 -8.58 -22.97
N ILE A 37 1.97 -8.94 -23.06
CA ILE A 37 0.91 -8.42 -22.18
C ILE A 37 1.11 -8.88 -20.73
N THR A 38 1.58 -10.10 -20.51
CA THR A 38 1.90 -10.59 -19.15
C THR A 38 3.03 -9.78 -18.51
N ILE A 39 4.09 -9.48 -19.27
CA ILE A 39 5.18 -8.62 -18.80
C ILE A 39 4.64 -7.21 -18.48
N LEU A 40 3.80 -6.65 -19.34
CA LEU A 40 3.19 -5.35 -19.13
C LEU A 40 2.34 -5.32 -17.84
N ALA A 41 1.51 -6.35 -17.65
CA ALA A 41 0.67 -6.49 -16.46
C ALA A 41 1.48 -6.64 -15.18
N PHE A 42 2.63 -7.31 -15.24
CA PHE A 42 3.53 -7.43 -14.10
C PHE A 42 4.12 -6.07 -13.68
N ILE A 43 4.51 -5.25 -14.66
CA ILE A 43 5.00 -3.88 -14.41
C ILE A 43 3.90 -3.02 -13.80
N ILE A 44 2.68 -3.06 -14.37
CA ILE A 44 1.53 -2.29 -13.87
C ILE A 44 1.19 -2.70 -12.44
N SER A 45 1.18 -4.01 -12.15
CA SER A 45 0.97 -4.55 -10.79
C SER A 45 2.00 -4.00 -9.80
N SER A 46 3.29 -4.04 -10.18
CA SER A 46 4.39 -3.57 -9.35
C SER A 46 4.25 -2.08 -8.99
N ILE A 47 3.87 -1.25 -9.97
CA ILE A 47 3.64 0.19 -9.77
C ILE A 47 2.42 0.42 -8.86
N GLY A 48 1.31 -0.29 -9.11
CA GLY A 48 0.06 -0.16 -8.33
C GLY A 48 0.23 -0.51 -6.86
N ILE A 49 0.98 -1.58 -6.57
CA ILE A 49 1.33 -1.96 -5.19
C ILE A 49 2.23 -0.91 -4.56
N GLY A 50 3.25 -0.42 -5.26
CA GLY A 50 4.16 0.62 -4.76
C GLY A 50 3.44 1.91 -4.40
N MET A 51 2.54 2.40 -5.26
CA MET A 51 1.72 3.59 -4.99
C MET A 51 0.82 3.40 -3.79
N THR A 52 0.20 2.22 -3.67
CA THR A 52 -0.67 1.86 -2.55
C THR A 52 0.13 1.83 -1.24
N GLY A 53 1.33 1.23 -1.24
CA GLY A 53 2.25 1.21 -0.11
C GLY A 53 2.63 2.61 0.36
N VAL A 54 3.05 3.49 -0.55
CA VAL A 54 3.40 4.88 -0.22
C VAL A 54 2.20 5.65 0.35
N LYS A 55 1.00 5.43 -0.20
CA LYS A 55 -0.23 6.04 0.31
C LYS A 55 -0.55 5.59 1.74
N TYR A 56 -0.34 4.31 2.05
CA TYR A 56 -0.50 3.79 3.40
C TYR A 56 0.53 4.36 4.37
N MET A 57 1.81 4.45 3.99
CA MET A 57 2.84 5.05 4.83
C MET A 57 2.51 6.50 5.18
N LYS A 58 2.06 7.30 4.19
CA LYS A 58 1.61 8.68 4.42
C LYS A 58 0.38 8.79 5.32
N ARG A 59 -0.55 7.82 5.25
CA ARG A 59 -1.74 7.78 6.13
C ARG A 59 -1.31 7.57 7.58
N ILE A 60 -0.40 6.64 7.82
CA ILE A 60 0.12 6.32 9.16
C ILE A 60 0.85 7.53 9.74
N GLU A 61 1.72 8.19 8.99
CA GLU A 61 2.40 9.43 9.44
C GLU A 61 1.42 10.57 9.76
N LYS A 62 0.35 10.72 8.96
CA LYS A 62 -0.70 11.71 9.23
C LYS A 62 -1.52 11.37 10.47
N GLU A 63 -1.84 10.11 10.68
CA GLU A 63 -2.59 9.67 11.86
C GLU A 63 -1.76 9.81 13.14
N ASP A 64 -0.45 9.57 13.08
CA ASP A 64 0.44 9.76 14.24
C ASP A 64 0.67 11.24 14.59
N SER A 65 0.73 12.12 13.59
CA SER A 65 0.87 13.57 13.82
C SER A 65 -0.40 14.25 14.32
N LEU A 66 -1.57 13.62 14.13
CA LEU A 66 -2.87 14.12 14.61
C LEU A 66 -3.27 13.57 15.99
N ARG A 67 -2.54 12.58 16.53
CA ARG A 67 -2.74 12.14 17.92
C ARG A 67 -2.23 13.24 18.85
N PRO A 68 -3.08 13.83 19.72
CA PRO A 68 -2.58 14.76 20.73
C PRO A 68 -1.56 14.02 21.59
N LYS A 69 -0.33 14.54 21.67
CA LYS A 69 0.71 13.99 22.54
C LYS A 69 0.12 13.84 23.95
N PRO A 70 0.33 12.71 24.65
CA PRO A 70 -0.17 12.55 26.00
C PRO A 70 0.35 13.70 26.84
N VAL A 71 -0.57 14.50 27.40
CA VAL A 71 -0.25 15.59 28.32
C VAL A 71 0.59 14.97 29.43
N LYS A 72 1.87 15.35 29.47
CA LYS A 72 2.80 14.96 30.52
C LYS A 72 2.24 15.55 31.81
N ASN A 73 1.54 14.73 32.60
CA ASN A 73 0.95 15.15 33.86
C ASN A 73 2.06 15.74 34.74
N LEU A 74 1.90 17.03 35.07
CA LEU A 74 2.61 17.72 36.12
C LEU A 74 2.29 17.02 37.44
N LYS A 75 3.14 16.08 37.88
CA LYS A 75 3.11 15.58 39.25
C LYS A 75 4.50 15.74 39.85
N GLY A 76 4.64 16.79 40.64
CA GLY A 76 5.87 17.22 41.29
C GLY A 76 5.69 18.55 42.01
N LYS A 77 4.52 18.73 42.63
CA LYS A 77 4.26 19.75 43.64
C LYS A 77 3.62 18.99 44.79
N ASP A 78 3.97 19.33 46.03
CA ASP A 78 3.51 18.75 47.29
C ASP A 78 4.44 17.73 47.99
N GLU A 79 5.76 17.95 47.99
CA GLU A 79 6.65 17.36 49.03
C GLU A 79 7.82 18.31 49.35
N ASN A 80 7.57 19.46 49.99
CA ASN A 80 8.60 20.22 50.72
C ASN A 80 7.97 21.35 51.56
N GLU A 81 7.16 20.99 52.57
CA GLU A 81 6.76 21.97 53.60
C GLU A 81 6.53 21.35 54.99
N SER A 82 7.24 20.27 55.32
CA SER A 82 7.23 19.74 56.69
C SER A 82 8.53 19.02 56.99
N GLY A 83 9.57 19.79 57.30
CA GLY A 83 10.77 19.23 57.90
C GLY A 83 12.05 20.02 57.64
N ASN A 84 12.18 21.21 58.21
CA ASN A 84 13.37 21.43 59.03
C ASN A 84 13.11 22.46 60.12
N LYS A 85 13.54 22.09 61.32
CA LYS A 85 13.60 22.89 62.54
C LYS A 85 14.68 23.95 62.44
#